data_AF-C9Z960-F1
#
_entry.id   AF-C9Z960-F1
#
_cell.length_a   1.000
_cell.length_b   1.000
_cell.length_c   1.000
_cell.angle_alpha   90.00
_cell.angle_beta   90.00
_cell.angle_gamma   90.00
#
_symmetry.space_group_name_H-M   'P 1'
#
loop_
_entity.id
_entity.type
_entity.pdbx_description
1 polymer ?
#
loop_
_entity_poly.entity_id
_entity_poly.type
_entity_poly.pdbx_seq_one_letter_code
_entity_poly.pdbx_strand_id
1 'polypeptide(L)'
;MTAVRVCSLITSEPQLIPPGGYHVVRFPYAGESYDAHDMHAVEQPDGYVVGNWATDDRSGLIWPSDEGWGSLTAVIQWEAGGYSELRDQYIRDPLGLTDDPRNTTGTDHRVPSPGMQCWTKHHECFVNLGMPLALRVSHNDTAPRRLLLAQFKLAIHT
;
A
#
# COMPACT_ATOMS: atom_id res chain seq x y z
N MET A 1 -27.79 -8.05 -7.36
CA MET A 1 -26.64 -7.61 -8.14
C MET A 1 -25.50 -7.47 -7.14
N THR A 2 -24.43 -8.24 -7.29
CA THR A 2 -23.19 -8.08 -6.52
C THR A 2 -22.60 -6.72 -6.90
N ALA A 3 -22.51 -5.80 -5.94
CA ALA A 3 -21.85 -4.53 -6.15
C ALA A 3 -20.34 -4.71 -5.95
N VAL A 4 -19.53 -4.01 -6.73
CA VAL A 4 -18.07 -3.99 -6.53
C VAL A 4 -17.68 -2.60 -6.09
N ARG A 5 -17.07 -2.48 -4.92
CA ARG A 5 -16.49 -1.22 -4.43
C ARG A 5 -15.01 -1.17 -4.76
N VAL A 6 -14.54 -0.07 -5.32
CA VAL A 6 -13.17 0.05 -5.81
C VAL A 6 -12.49 1.29 -5.26
N CYS A 7 -11.24 1.11 -4.81
CA CYS A 7 -10.29 2.19 -4.55
C CYS A 7 -9.00 1.86 -5.31
N SER A 8 -8.44 2.83 -6.02
CA SER A 8 -7.22 2.68 -6.80
C SER A 8 -6.31 3.87 -6.53
N LEU A 9 -5.23 3.61 -5.80
CA LEU A 9 -4.21 4.61 -5.46
C LEU A 9 -3.04 4.51 -6.42
N ILE A 10 -2.47 5.65 -6.79
CA ILE A 10 -1.27 5.73 -7.63
C ILE A 10 -0.41 6.94 -7.24
N THR A 11 0.90 6.75 -7.32
CA THR A 11 1.86 7.86 -7.31
C THR A 11 3.08 7.53 -8.16
N SER A 12 3.53 8.53 -8.91
CA SER A 12 4.79 8.55 -9.66
C SER A 12 5.81 9.52 -9.04
N GLU A 13 5.49 10.12 -7.89
CA GLU A 13 6.44 10.92 -7.13
C GLU A 13 7.37 9.98 -6.35
N PRO A 14 8.71 10.04 -6.58
CA PRO A 14 9.61 9.08 -5.98
C PRO A 14 9.63 9.14 -4.45
N GLN A 15 9.47 7.99 -3.80
CA GLN A 15 9.54 7.85 -2.35
C GLN A 15 10.88 7.26 -1.93
N LEU A 16 11.59 7.93 -1.03
CA LEU A 16 12.84 7.42 -0.49
C LEU A 16 12.56 6.45 0.66
N ILE A 17 12.87 5.17 0.45
CA ILE A 17 12.70 4.11 1.43
C ILE A 17 14.05 3.83 2.09
N PRO A 18 14.15 3.84 3.43
CA PRO A 18 15.40 3.55 4.11
C PRO A 18 15.71 2.04 4.19
N PRO A 19 16.98 1.67 4.41
CA PRO A 19 17.42 0.29 4.62
C PRO A 19 16.67 -0.45 5.72
N GLY A 20 16.24 -1.68 5.41
CA GLY A 20 15.65 -2.60 6.39
C GLY A 20 14.27 -2.19 6.90
N GLY A 21 13.57 -3.14 7.51
CA GLY A 21 12.20 -2.94 7.99
C GLY A 21 11.19 -2.73 6.87
N TYR A 22 9.90 -2.85 7.20
CA TYR A 22 8.81 -2.57 6.26
C TYR A 22 8.28 -1.16 6.42
N HIS A 23 8.24 -0.43 5.32
CA HIS A 23 7.76 0.95 5.24
C HIS A 23 6.45 1.01 4.48
N VAL A 24 5.50 1.79 4.98
CA VAL A 24 4.23 2.02 4.28
C VAL A 24 4.49 2.82 3.01
N VAL A 25 3.93 2.34 1.90
CA VAL A 25 3.92 3.11 0.65
C VAL A 25 2.82 4.16 0.74
N ARG A 26 3.19 5.42 0.56
CA ARG A 26 2.30 6.58 0.75
C ARG A 26 1.69 7.01 -0.57
N PHE A 27 0.48 7.56 -0.54
CA PHE A 27 -0.23 8.01 -1.75
C PHE A 27 -0.84 9.39 -1.53
N PRO A 28 -0.86 10.24 -2.58
CA PRO A 28 -1.54 11.52 -2.52
C PRO A 28 -3.07 11.35 -2.59
N TYR A 29 -3.78 12.27 -1.95
CA TYR A 29 -5.26 12.33 -1.95
C TYR A 29 -5.86 12.99 -3.21
N ALA A 30 -5.04 13.30 -4.21
CA ALA A 30 -5.44 13.94 -5.45
C ALA A 30 -4.64 13.36 -6.62
N GLY A 31 -5.10 13.60 -7.86
CA GLY A 31 -4.44 13.14 -9.08
C GLY A 31 -5.19 12.00 -9.78
N GLU A 32 -4.46 10.99 -10.25
CA GLU A 32 -5.02 9.84 -11.01
C GLU A 32 -5.68 8.79 -10.10
N SER A 33 -5.55 8.91 -8.78
CA SER A 33 -6.23 8.01 -7.84
C SER A 33 -7.76 8.07 -8.02
N TYR A 34 -8.41 6.91 -7.94
CA TYR A 34 -9.86 6.78 -8.00
C TYR A 34 -10.40 6.25 -6.68
N ASP A 35 -11.27 7.01 -6.04
CA ASP A 35 -11.90 6.66 -4.77
C ASP A 35 -13.33 7.20 -4.68
N ALA A 36 -14.29 6.49 -5.29
CA ALA A 36 -15.69 6.91 -5.30
C ALA A 36 -16.47 6.57 -4.02
N HIS A 37 -15.80 5.94 -3.04
CA HIS A 37 -16.42 5.44 -1.82
C HIS A 37 -15.73 5.94 -0.56
N ASP A 38 -14.94 7.01 -0.68
CA ASP A 38 -14.21 7.67 0.41
C ASP A 38 -13.35 6.69 1.25
N MET A 39 -12.75 5.69 0.61
CA MET A 39 -11.87 4.71 1.25
C MET A 39 -10.45 5.25 1.48
N HIS A 40 -10.11 6.39 0.89
CA HIS A 40 -8.82 7.07 1.01
C HIS A 40 -9.01 8.59 1.10
N ALA A 41 -9.60 9.04 2.20
CA ALA A 41 -9.81 10.46 2.50
C ALA A 41 -8.68 11.07 3.34
N VAL A 42 -8.49 12.39 3.29
CA VAL A 42 -7.50 13.12 4.12
C VAL A 42 -7.84 13.01 5.61
N GLU A 43 -9.11 13.23 5.94
CA GLU A 43 -9.68 12.98 7.25
C GLU A 43 -10.02 11.48 7.35
N GLN A 44 -9.30 10.79 8.23
CA GLN A 44 -9.44 9.36 8.45
C GLN A 44 -10.70 9.07 9.29
N PRO A 45 -11.25 7.84 9.23
CA PRO A 45 -12.44 7.45 10.01
C PRO A 45 -12.30 7.62 11.53
N ASP A 46 -11.06 7.64 12.05
CA ASP A 46 -10.76 7.87 13.47
C ASP A 46 -10.62 9.36 13.83
N GLY A 47 -10.91 10.28 12.89
CA GLY A 47 -10.83 11.73 13.07
C GLY A 47 -9.41 12.30 12.90
N TYR A 48 -8.41 11.48 12.58
CA TYR A 48 -7.07 11.98 12.28
C TYR A 48 -7.05 12.69 10.92
N VAL A 49 -6.40 13.84 10.84
CA VAL A 49 -6.26 14.61 9.59
C VAL A 49 -4.82 14.57 9.12
N VAL A 50 -4.58 13.99 7.94
CA VAL A 50 -3.24 13.93 7.34
C VAL A 50 -2.85 15.30 6.79
N GLY A 51 -1.83 15.91 7.39
CA GLY A 51 -1.33 17.23 6.96
C GLY A 51 -0.41 17.20 5.74
N ASN A 52 0.40 16.15 5.61
CA ASN A 52 1.29 15.96 4.46
C ASN A 52 1.42 14.48 4.12
N TRP A 53 0.84 14.09 2.98
CA TRP A 53 0.85 12.71 2.51
C TRP A 53 2.28 12.15 2.33
N ALA A 54 3.24 12.97 1.89
CA ALA A 54 4.58 12.48 1.58
C ALA A 54 5.36 12.00 2.81
N THR A 55 4.97 12.44 4.01
CA THR A 55 5.66 12.15 5.27
C THR A 55 4.85 11.34 6.26
N ASP A 56 3.56 11.15 6.02
CA ASP A 56 2.63 10.49 6.94
C ASP A 56 2.20 9.12 6.42
N ASP A 57 2.47 8.07 7.19
CA ASP A 57 2.11 6.69 6.82
C ASP A 57 0.59 6.47 6.74
N ARG A 58 -0.23 7.32 7.36
CA ARG A 58 -1.70 7.24 7.23
C ARG A 58 -2.18 7.53 5.81
N SER A 59 -1.37 8.21 4.99
CA SER A 59 -1.64 8.37 3.56
C SER A 59 -1.38 7.11 2.72
N GLY A 60 -0.89 6.03 3.33
CA GLY A 60 -0.79 4.73 2.66
C GLY A 60 -2.01 3.83 2.88
N LEU A 61 -3.01 4.30 3.61
CA LEU A 61 -4.13 3.48 4.06
C LEU A 61 -5.30 3.53 3.08
N ILE A 62 -5.87 2.36 2.80
CA ILE A 62 -7.23 2.21 2.30
C ILE A 62 -8.08 1.73 3.47
N TRP A 63 -9.09 2.49 3.84
CA TRP A 63 -10.13 2.10 4.79
C TRP A 63 -11.31 1.51 4.02
N PRO A 64 -11.54 0.19 4.07
CA PRO A 64 -12.64 -0.42 3.35
C PRO A 64 -13.98 0.21 3.73
N SER A 65 -14.80 0.52 2.72
CA SER A 65 -16.15 1.06 2.90
C SER A 65 -17.24 -0.02 3.00
N ASP A 66 -16.83 -1.28 2.90
CA ASP A 66 -17.68 -2.46 3.04
C ASP A 66 -16.85 -3.67 3.48
N GLU A 67 -17.52 -4.75 3.84
CA GLU A 67 -16.92 -6.06 4.08
C GLU A 67 -17.16 -7.01 2.90
N GLY A 68 -16.27 -7.96 2.69
CA GLY A 68 -16.43 -8.94 1.61
C GLY A 68 -15.12 -9.55 1.13
N TRP A 69 -15.17 -10.17 -0.05
CA TRP A 69 -13.96 -10.70 -0.68
C TRP A 69 -13.18 -9.57 -1.33
N GLY A 70 -11.93 -9.38 -0.91
CA GLY A 70 -11.05 -8.34 -1.43
C GLY A 70 -10.07 -8.89 -2.45
N SER A 71 -10.04 -8.29 -3.64
CA SER A 71 -9.00 -8.46 -4.63
C SER A 71 -8.02 -7.28 -4.53
N LEU A 72 -6.77 -7.58 -4.13
CA LEU A 72 -5.69 -6.59 -3.94
C LEU A 72 -4.72 -6.64 -5.12
N THR A 73 -4.44 -5.50 -5.72
CA THR A 73 -3.48 -5.39 -6.84
C THR A 73 -2.49 -4.25 -6.62
N ALA A 74 -1.23 -4.48 -6.93
CA ALA A 74 -0.18 -3.48 -6.80
C ALA A 74 0.77 -3.48 -8.00
N VAL A 75 1.31 -2.29 -8.27
CA VAL A 75 2.48 -2.09 -9.14
C VAL A 75 3.55 -1.45 -8.28
N ILE A 76 4.77 -1.98 -8.33
CA ILE A 76 5.89 -1.56 -7.48
C ILE A 76 7.10 -1.43 -8.40
N GLN A 77 7.59 -0.21 -8.59
CA GLN A 77 8.79 0.02 -9.39
C GLN A 77 9.88 0.70 -8.57
N TRP A 78 11.05 0.07 -8.50
CA TRP A 78 12.22 0.58 -7.79
C TRP A 78 13.30 1.03 -8.76
N GLU A 79 14.01 2.11 -8.43
CA GLU A 79 15.30 2.41 -9.08
C GLU A 79 16.26 1.23 -8.92
N ALA A 80 17.21 1.06 -9.84
CA ALA A 80 18.26 0.06 -9.68
C ALA A 80 19.12 0.36 -8.43
N GLY A 81 19.63 -0.69 -7.78
CA GLY A 81 20.40 -0.56 -6.54
C GLY A 81 21.27 -1.76 -6.23
N GLY A 82 21.91 -1.72 -5.06
CA GLY A 82 22.80 -2.75 -4.53
C GLY A 82 22.14 -3.71 -3.53
N TYR A 83 20.81 -3.67 -3.39
CA TYR A 83 20.07 -4.69 -2.66
C TYR A 83 20.29 -6.06 -3.32
N SER A 84 20.30 -7.12 -2.51
CA SER A 84 20.21 -8.50 -2.98
C SER A 84 18.81 -9.09 -2.80
N GLU A 85 17.95 -8.38 -2.07
CA GLU A 85 16.57 -8.78 -1.83
C GLU A 85 15.67 -7.55 -1.68
N LEU A 86 14.50 -7.65 -2.29
CA LEU A 86 13.38 -6.74 -2.10
C LEU A 86 12.17 -7.51 -1.60
N ARG A 87 11.37 -6.87 -0.77
CA ARG A 87 10.20 -7.46 -0.14
C ARG A 87 9.02 -6.51 -0.23
N ASP A 88 7.83 -7.08 -0.33
CA ASP A 88 6.58 -6.33 -0.22
C ASP A 88 5.50 -7.12 0.50
N GLN A 89 4.58 -6.39 1.10
CA GLN A 89 3.49 -6.95 1.90
C GLN A 89 2.17 -6.22 1.66
N TYR A 90 1.10 -7.00 1.56
CA TYR A 90 -0.22 -6.55 1.95
C TYR A 90 -0.46 -6.85 3.42
N ILE A 91 -0.97 -5.87 4.14
CA ILE A 91 -1.14 -5.93 5.58
C ILE A 91 -2.42 -5.21 6.01
N ARG A 92 -3.12 -5.84 6.94
CA ARG A 92 -4.19 -5.24 7.75
C ARG A 92 -3.60 -4.53 8.95
N ASP A 93 -4.20 -3.41 9.29
CA ASP A 93 -3.83 -2.53 10.38
C ASP A 93 -2.31 -2.33 10.52
N PRO A 94 -1.71 -1.61 9.57
CA PRO A 94 -0.28 -1.48 9.58
C PRO A 94 0.28 -0.68 10.76
N LEU A 95 -0.53 0.21 11.32
CA LEU A 95 -0.11 1.19 12.33
C LEU A 95 -0.62 0.87 13.74
N GLY A 96 -1.39 -0.20 13.91
CA GLY A 96 -1.94 -0.60 15.21
C GLY A 96 -3.09 0.29 15.67
N LEU A 97 -3.98 0.62 14.74
CA LEU A 97 -5.18 1.44 14.90
C LEU A 97 -6.41 0.62 15.34
N THR A 98 -6.29 -0.71 15.37
CA THR A 98 -7.37 -1.65 15.70
C THR A 98 -6.90 -2.68 16.74
N ASP A 99 -7.82 -3.56 17.15
CA ASP A 99 -7.54 -4.63 18.11
C ASP A 99 -6.78 -5.83 17.51
N ASP A 100 -6.57 -5.88 16.19
CA ASP A 100 -5.79 -6.91 15.48
C ASP A 100 -4.62 -6.29 14.68
N PRO A 101 -3.61 -5.74 15.38
CA PRO A 101 -2.58 -4.94 14.76
C PRO A 101 -1.58 -5.78 13.97
N ARG A 102 -1.06 -5.21 12.88
CA ARG A 102 0.04 -5.76 12.06
C ARG A 102 -0.23 -7.16 11.47
N ASN A 103 -1.47 -7.42 11.09
CA ASN A 103 -1.91 -8.69 10.50
C ASN A 103 -1.55 -8.74 8.99
N THR A 104 -0.41 -9.35 8.66
CA THR A 104 0.02 -9.54 7.27
C THR A 104 -0.86 -10.55 6.54
N THR A 105 -1.30 -10.23 5.31
CA THR A 105 -2.12 -11.14 4.50
C THR A 105 -1.43 -11.69 3.26
N GLY A 106 -0.36 -11.06 2.78
CA GLY A 106 0.40 -11.56 1.63
C GLY A 106 1.81 -10.97 1.59
N THR A 107 2.84 -11.81 1.64
CA THR A 107 4.26 -11.41 1.73
C THR A 107 5.06 -12.05 0.62
N ASP A 108 5.79 -11.24 -0.15
CA ASP A 108 6.66 -11.74 -1.23
C ASP A 108 8.07 -11.22 -1.07
N HIS A 109 9.06 -12.10 -1.24
CA HIS A 109 10.48 -11.75 -1.31
C HIS A 109 11.01 -12.12 -2.69
N ARG A 110 11.81 -11.24 -3.29
CA ARG A 110 12.35 -11.44 -4.64
C ARG A 110 13.80 -11.00 -4.74
N VAL A 111 14.58 -11.76 -5.51
CA VAL A 111 15.92 -11.37 -5.98
C VAL A 111 15.76 -10.30 -7.06
N PRO A 112 16.61 -9.27 -7.11
CA PRO A 112 16.52 -8.23 -8.11
C PRO A 112 16.96 -8.70 -9.50
N SER A 113 16.31 -8.14 -10.53
CA SER A 113 16.79 -8.15 -11.90
C SER A 113 17.97 -7.18 -12.09
N PRO A 114 18.75 -7.25 -13.18
CA PRO A 114 19.92 -6.38 -13.38
C PRO A 114 19.66 -4.86 -13.53
N GLY A 115 18.41 -4.40 -13.60
CA GLY A 115 18.05 -3.00 -13.89
C GLY A 115 17.09 -2.38 -12.88
N MET A 116 16.20 -1.51 -13.37
CA MET A 116 15.02 -1.08 -12.60
C MET A 116 14.19 -2.32 -12.25
N GLN A 117 13.59 -2.35 -11.07
CA GLN A 117 12.75 -3.48 -10.64
C GLN A 117 11.32 -3.12 -10.92
N CYS A 118 10.66 -3.86 -11.81
CA CYS A 118 9.29 -3.57 -12.22
C CYS A 118 8.41 -4.76 -11.91
N TRP A 119 7.64 -4.67 -10.83
CA TRP A 119 6.81 -5.78 -10.36
C TRP A 119 5.34 -5.42 -10.28
N THR A 120 4.53 -6.43 -10.56
CA THR A 120 3.10 -6.43 -10.28
C THR A 120 2.81 -7.54 -9.29
N LYS A 121 1.81 -7.31 -8.43
CA LYS A 121 1.39 -8.28 -7.41
C LYS A 121 -0.13 -8.34 -7.33
N HIS A 122 -0.64 -9.54 -7.14
CA HIS A 122 -2.04 -9.78 -6.84
C HIS A 122 -2.17 -10.66 -5.60
N HIS A 123 -3.19 -10.42 -4.80
CA HIS A 123 -3.53 -11.21 -3.62
C HIS A 123 -5.03 -11.12 -3.36
N GLU A 124 -5.59 -12.13 -2.71
CA GLU A 124 -6.99 -12.11 -2.31
C GLU A 124 -7.15 -12.39 -0.82
N CYS A 125 -8.08 -11.69 -0.19
CA CYS A 125 -8.32 -11.88 1.23
C CYS A 125 -9.70 -11.40 1.64
N PHE A 126 -10.23 -11.88 2.77
CA PHE A 126 -11.41 -11.27 3.36
C PHE A 126 -11.07 -9.88 3.91
N VAL A 127 -11.93 -8.91 3.61
CA VAL A 127 -11.82 -7.50 3.99
C VAL A 127 -12.90 -7.19 5.01
N ASN A 128 -12.50 -6.57 6.11
CA ASN A 128 -13.40 -6.16 7.19
C ASN A 128 -13.60 -4.65 7.15
N LEU A 129 -14.83 -4.21 7.40
CA LEU A 129 -15.13 -2.80 7.59
C LEU A 129 -14.32 -2.24 8.77
N GLY A 130 -13.75 -1.05 8.60
CA GLY A 130 -12.95 -0.38 9.65
C GLY A 130 -11.54 -0.94 9.87
N MET A 131 -11.13 -1.95 9.10
CA MET A 131 -9.76 -2.50 9.14
C MET A 131 -8.92 -1.91 8.01
N PRO A 132 -7.99 -0.97 8.29
CA PRO A 132 -7.23 -0.34 7.22
C PRO A 132 -6.26 -1.33 6.59
N LEU A 133 -6.10 -1.23 5.27
CA LEU A 133 -5.16 -2.00 4.48
C LEU A 133 -4.04 -1.10 3.96
N ALA A 134 -2.84 -1.65 3.85
CA ALA A 134 -1.73 -0.97 3.19
C ALA A 134 -0.86 -1.92 2.37
N LEU A 135 -0.17 -1.32 1.40
CA LEU A 135 1.03 -1.86 0.79
C LEU A 135 2.25 -1.39 1.58
N ARG A 136 3.14 -2.32 1.94
CA ARG A 136 4.46 -2.00 2.48
C ARG A 136 5.56 -2.61 1.67
N VAL A 137 6.74 -2.01 1.76
CA VAL A 137 7.93 -2.47 1.05
C VAL A 137 9.18 -2.42 1.93
N SER A 138 10.18 -3.23 1.59
CA SER A 138 11.48 -3.32 2.27
C SER A 138 12.57 -3.69 1.28
N HIS A 139 13.79 -3.24 1.55
CA HIS A 139 15.01 -3.71 0.87
C HIS A 139 16.13 -3.95 1.87
N ASN A 140 17.16 -4.69 1.45
CA ASN A 140 18.35 -4.96 2.27
C ASN A 140 19.61 -4.21 1.81
N ASP A 141 19.50 -3.27 0.88
CA ASP A 141 20.61 -2.37 0.54
C ASP A 141 21.08 -1.56 1.77
N THR A 142 22.33 -1.09 1.73
CA THR A 142 22.96 -0.25 2.75
C THR A 142 22.57 1.24 2.66
N ALA A 143 22.11 1.70 1.50
CA ALA A 143 21.66 3.06 1.28
C ALA A 143 20.15 3.12 1.01
N PRO A 144 19.46 4.24 1.34
CA PRO A 144 18.06 4.42 0.97
C PRO A 144 17.86 4.32 -0.55
N ARG A 145 16.71 3.77 -0.96
CA ARG A 145 16.36 3.57 -2.37
C ARG A 145 15.03 4.18 -2.71
N ARG A 146 14.93 4.65 -3.95
CA ARG A 146 13.70 5.25 -4.48
C ARG A 146 12.75 4.20 -5.01
N LEU A 147 11.55 4.23 -4.49
CA LEU A 147 10.37 3.70 -5.18
C LEU A 147 9.91 4.76 -6.19
N LEU A 148 9.98 4.44 -7.48
CA LEU A 148 9.73 5.37 -8.59
C LEU A 148 8.26 5.42 -9.01
N LEU A 149 7.56 4.29 -8.91
CA LEU A 149 6.13 4.18 -9.18
C LEU A 149 5.52 3.22 -8.19
N ALA A 150 4.36 3.59 -7.64
CA ALA A 150 3.54 2.70 -6.85
C ALA A 150 2.08 2.79 -7.28
N GLN A 151 1.42 1.64 -7.29
CA GLN A 151 -0.04 1.54 -7.32
C GLN A 151 -0.49 0.58 -6.21
N PHE A 152 -1.61 0.90 -5.57
CA PHE A 152 -2.27 0.00 -4.62
C PHE A 152 -3.78 0.09 -4.83
N LYS A 153 -4.40 -1.05 -5.16
CA LYS A 153 -5.80 -1.14 -5.56
C LYS A 153 -6.52 -2.18 -4.72
N LEU A 154 -7.74 -1.84 -4.34
CA LEU A 154 -8.69 -2.71 -3.67
C LEU A 154 -9.98 -2.76 -4.48
N ALA A 155 -10.46 -3.97 -4.78
CA ALA A 155 -11.83 -4.22 -5.17
C ALA A 155 -12.49 -5.13 -4.13
N ILE A 156 -13.67 -4.74 -3.64
CA ILE A 156 -14.46 -5.50 -2.66
C ILE A 156 -15.68 -6.07 -3.37
N HIS A 157 -15.82 -7.38 -3.35
CA HIS A 157 -16.98 -8.11 -3.87
C HIS A 157 -17.92 -8.43 -2.71
N THR A 158 -19.11 -7.85 -2.72
CA THR A 158 -20.14 -7.92 -1.66
C THR A 158 -21.34 -8.77 -2.09
#